data_AF-A0A529KVN4-F1
#
_entry.id   AF-A0A529KVN4-F1
#
_cell.length_a   1.000
_cell.length_b   1.000
_cell.length_c   1.000
_cell.angle_alpha   90.00
_cell.angle_beta   90.00
_cell.angle_gamma   90.00
#
_symmetry.space_group_name_H-M   'P 1'
#
loop_
_entity.id
_entity.type
_entity.pdbx_description
1 polymer ?
#
loop_
_entity_poly.entity_id
_entity_poly.type
_entity_poly.pdbx_seq_one_letter_code
_entity_poly.pdbx_strand_id
1 'polypeptide(L)'
;GHTDPRWYALDEPFPDPAQLLIVPDHYIFRMLFSQGVRLEDLGVQTLDFPMLNGAPVETDGRAIWRRFAEHYYLFRGTPTRLWLDHVLEHLFGIEEPLNASTADRHYDTIA
;
A
#
# COMPACT_ATOMS: atom_id res chain seq x y z
N GLY A 1 12.73 3.85 -15.22
CA GLY A 1 11.99 3.18 -14.13
C GLY A 1 12.91 3.03 -12.94
N HIS A 2 12.36 2.64 -11.78
CA HIS A 2 13.11 2.54 -10.51
C HIS A 2 12.71 1.26 -9.73
N THR A 3 12.57 0.13 -10.42
CA THR A 3 12.36 -1.17 -9.76
C THR A 3 13.67 -1.69 -9.18
N ASP A 4 13.59 -2.47 -8.09
CA ASP A 4 14.78 -3.06 -7.48
C ASP A 4 15.32 -4.19 -8.38
N PRO A 5 16.58 -4.13 -8.87
CA PRO A 5 17.14 -5.17 -9.72
C PRO A 5 17.21 -6.54 -9.03
N ARG A 6 17.22 -6.59 -7.70
CA ARG A 6 17.25 -7.85 -6.95
C ARG A 6 16.00 -8.69 -7.15
N TRP A 7 14.85 -8.07 -7.43
CA TRP A 7 13.60 -8.80 -7.72
C TRP A 7 13.80 -9.78 -8.87
N TYR A 8 14.49 -9.36 -9.93
CA TYR A 8 14.75 -10.20 -11.10
C TYR A 8 15.94 -11.14 -10.93
N ALA A 9 16.89 -10.78 -10.06
CA ALA A 9 18.09 -11.58 -9.83
C ALA A 9 17.84 -12.77 -8.89
N LEU A 10 16.99 -12.57 -7.87
CA LEU A 10 16.71 -13.56 -6.83
C LEU A 10 15.37 -14.28 -7.02
N ASP A 11 14.43 -13.67 -7.75
CA ASP A 11 13.09 -14.23 -7.99
C ASP A 11 12.37 -14.64 -6.69
N GLU A 12 12.61 -13.89 -5.62
CA GLU A 12 11.94 -14.09 -4.35
C GLU A 12 10.50 -13.54 -4.40
N PRO A 13 9.52 -14.25 -3.83
CA PRO A 13 8.16 -13.74 -3.78
C PRO A 13 8.08 -12.46 -2.94
N PHE A 14 7.18 -11.56 -3.32
CA PHE A 14 6.86 -10.41 -2.49
C PHE A 14 6.22 -10.87 -1.17
N PRO A 15 6.52 -10.22 -0.03
CA PRO A 15 6.07 -10.71 1.28
C PRO A 15 4.55 -10.69 1.46
N ASP A 16 3.91 -9.57 1.08
CA ASP A 16 2.47 -9.37 1.20
C ASP A 16 1.96 -8.20 0.30
N PRO A 17 0.63 -8.05 0.14
CA PRO A 17 0.03 -7.01 -0.70
C PRO A 17 0.41 -5.58 -0.28
N ALA A 18 0.52 -5.31 1.02
CA ALA A 18 0.86 -3.98 1.51
C ALA A 18 2.31 -3.62 1.22
N GLN A 19 3.25 -4.55 1.42
CA GLN A 19 4.67 -4.35 1.13
C GLN A 19 4.93 -4.18 -0.38
N LEU A 20 4.11 -4.78 -1.23
CA LEU A 20 4.20 -4.62 -2.68
C LEU A 20 3.55 -3.31 -3.18
N LEU A 21 2.30 -3.04 -2.76
CA LEU A 21 1.46 -2.04 -3.41
C LEU A 21 1.33 -0.72 -2.63
N ILE A 22 1.50 -0.73 -1.30
CA ILE A 22 1.14 0.41 -0.44
C ILE A 22 2.38 1.09 0.11
N VAL A 23 3.22 0.35 0.86
CA VAL A 23 4.40 0.89 1.56
C VAL A 23 5.38 1.61 0.62
N PRO A 24 5.72 1.08 -0.58
CA PRO A 24 6.69 1.74 -1.45
C PRO A 24 6.08 2.87 -2.32
N ASP A 25 4.76 3.03 -2.38
CA ASP A 25 4.11 3.97 -3.29
C ASP A 25 3.83 5.34 -2.63
N HIS A 26 4.66 6.32 -2.98
CA HIS A 26 4.55 7.69 -2.49
C HIS A 26 3.33 8.46 -2.98
N TYR A 27 2.65 8.05 -4.05
CA TYR A 27 1.37 8.65 -4.41
C TYR A 27 0.28 8.28 -3.40
N ILE A 28 0.31 7.04 -2.90
CA ILE A 28 -0.65 6.53 -1.92
C ILE A 28 -0.42 7.22 -0.57
N PHE A 29 0.76 7.07 0.02
CA PHE A 29 0.98 7.61 1.37
C PHE A 29 0.94 9.14 1.40
N ARG A 30 1.24 9.85 0.29
CA ARG A 30 1.07 11.32 0.24
C ARG A 30 -0.39 11.73 0.35
N MET A 31 -1.31 10.98 -0.27
CA MET A 31 -2.75 11.25 -0.15
C MET A 31 -3.22 11.01 1.29
N LEU A 32 -2.90 9.86 1.87
CA LEU A 32 -3.32 9.50 3.23
C LEU A 32 -2.73 10.46 4.27
N PHE A 33 -1.44 10.80 4.13
CA PHE A 33 -0.77 11.78 4.99
C PHE A 33 -1.42 13.17 4.92
N SER A 34 -1.86 13.60 3.73
CA SER A 34 -2.60 14.87 3.58
C SER A 34 -3.94 14.89 4.34
N GLN A 35 -4.48 13.73 4.68
CA GLN A 35 -5.72 13.58 5.47
C GLN A 35 -5.45 13.23 6.95
N GLY A 36 -4.18 13.29 7.39
CA GLY A 36 -3.81 13.11 8.80
C GLY A 36 -3.41 11.68 9.20
N VAL A 37 -3.31 10.75 8.24
CA VAL A 37 -2.75 9.42 8.51
C VAL A 37 -1.23 9.53 8.66
N ARG A 38 -0.66 8.98 9.73
CA ARG A 38 0.78 9.05 9.97
C ARG A 38 1.52 8.08 9.05
N LEU A 39 2.77 8.40 8.69
CA LEU A 39 3.57 7.54 7.80
C LEU A 39 3.93 6.22 8.48
N GLU A 40 4.17 6.29 9.79
CA GLU A 40 4.47 5.13 10.63
C GLU A 40 3.31 4.13 10.66
N ASP A 41 2.06 4.62 10.63
CA ASP A 41 0.86 3.78 10.53
C ASP A 41 0.76 3.07 9.16
N LEU A 42 1.54 3.50 8.16
CA LEU A 42 1.57 2.89 6.82
C LEU A 42 2.85 2.07 6.59
N GLY A 43 3.63 1.79 7.64
CA GLY A 43 4.89 1.05 7.52
C GLY A 43 6.03 1.86 6.88
N VAL A 44 5.83 3.17 6.62
CA VAL A 44 6.82 4.02 5.96
C VAL A 44 7.81 4.55 6.98
N GLN A 45 9.08 4.15 6.84
CA GLN A 45 10.16 4.63 7.70
C GLN A 45 10.54 6.08 7.38
N THR A 46 10.70 6.90 8.41
CA THR A 46 11.24 8.26 8.27
C THR A 46 12.76 8.21 8.48
N LEU A 47 13.53 8.31 7.40
CA LEU A 47 15.00 8.19 7.46
C LEU A 47 15.72 9.51 7.80
N ASP A 48 15.01 10.64 7.74
CA ASP A 48 15.65 11.96 7.61
C ASP A 48 15.59 12.83 8.87
N PHE A 49 15.00 12.35 9.98
CA PHE A 49 14.93 13.11 11.23
C PHE A 49 15.63 12.36 12.38
N PRO A 50 16.73 12.89 12.93
CA PRO A 50 17.47 12.24 14.03
C PRO A 50 16.64 11.94 15.28
N MET A 51 15.54 12.67 15.51
CA MET A 51 14.61 12.43 16.64
C MET A 51 13.56 11.35 16.34
N LEU A 52 13.39 10.95 15.07
CA LEU A 52 12.43 9.93 14.61
C LEU A 52 13.10 8.67 14.06
N ASN A 53 14.44 8.67 13.92
CA ASN A 53 15.22 7.48 13.61
C ASN A 53 14.93 6.38 14.64
N GLY A 54 14.11 5.41 14.25
CA GLY A 54 13.73 4.26 15.08
C GLY A 54 12.34 4.34 15.73
N ALA A 55 11.48 5.29 15.36
CA ALA A 55 10.08 5.21 15.74
C ALA A 55 9.48 3.88 15.22
N PRO A 56 8.76 3.11 16.05
CA PRO A 56 8.14 1.88 15.60
C PRO A 56 7.13 2.21 14.49
N VAL A 57 7.23 1.48 13.39
CA VAL A 57 6.26 1.54 12.28
C VAL A 57 5.35 0.33 12.36
N GLU A 58 4.16 0.45 11.79
CA GLU A 58 3.28 -0.70 11.58
C GLU A 58 3.99 -1.74 10.72
N THR A 59 3.94 -2.99 11.15
CA THR A 59 4.59 -4.14 10.49
C THR A 59 3.58 -5.18 10.03
N ASP A 60 2.33 -5.11 10.53
CA ASP A 60 1.25 -5.95 10.03
C ASP A 60 0.75 -5.40 8.68
N GLY A 61 1.11 -6.10 7.60
CA GLY A 61 0.67 -5.78 6.24
C GLY A 61 -0.85 -5.73 6.11
N ARG A 62 -1.60 -6.55 6.87
CA ARG A 62 -3.06 -6.53 6.85
C ARG A 62 -3.62 -5.28 7.51
N ALA A 63 -3.01 -4.82 8.61
CA ALA A 63 -3.40 -3.57 9.25
C ALA A 63 -3.16 -2.37 8.33
N ILE A 64 -2.02 -2.33 7.63
CA ILE A 64 -1.71 -1.29 6.63
C ILE A 64 -2.74 -1.32 5.49
N TRP A 65 -3.03 -2.51 4.97
CA TRP A 65 -4.00 -2.68 3.89
C TRP A 65 -5.42 -2.24 4.29
N ARG A 66 -5.89 -2.62 5.48
CA ARG A 66 -7.20 -2.20 6.00
C ARG A 66 -7.28 -0.69 6.10
N ARG A 67 -6.27 -0.05 6.68
CA ARG A 67 -6.18 1.42 6.77
C ARG A 67 -6.23 2.08 5.40
N PHE A 68 -5.52 1.53 4.42
CA PHE A 68 -5.59 1.99 3.04
C PHE A 68 -6.99 1.84 2.44
N ALA A 69 -7.61 0.66 2.60
CA ALA A 69 -8.93 0.35 2.07
C ALA A 69 -10.04 1.26 2.65
N GLU A 70 -9.98 1.56 3.94
CA GLU A 70 -10.87 2.51 4.62
C GLU A 70 -10.83 3.91 4.00
N HIS A 71 -9.66 4.32 3.49
CA HIS A 71 -9.41 5.63 2.91
C HIS A 71 -9.44 5.64 1.38
N TYR A 72 -9.75 4.51 0.73
CA TYR A 72 -9.64 4.37 -0.72
C TYR A 72 -10.54 5.33 -1.52
N TYR A 73 -11.61 5.85 -0.89
CA TYR A 73 -12.49 6.86 -1.47
C TYR A 73 -11.78 8.20 -1.76
N LEU A 74 -10.67 8.51 -1.08
CA LEU A 74 -9.89 9.74 -1.30
C LEU A 74 -9.27 9.82 -2.69
N PHE A 75 -9.07 8.68 -3.34
CA PHE A 75 -8.43 8.61 -4.66
C PHE A 75 -9.42 8.83 -5.82
N ARG A 76 -10.70 9.08 -5.56
CA ARG A 76 -11.70 9.34 -6.61
C ARG A 76 -11.26 10.51 -7.50
N GLY A 77 -11.24 10.27 -8.81
CA GLY A 77 -10.80 11.26 -9.80
C GLY A 77 -9.28 11.41 -9.95
N THR A 78 -8.49 10.59 -9.24
CA THR A 78 -7.02 10.57 -9.36
C THR A 78 -6.53 9.46 -10.28
N PRO A 79 -5.37 9.61 -10.93
CA PRO A 79 -4.73 8.52 -11.68
C PRO A 79 -4.43 7.28 -10.83
N THR A 80 -4.08 7.46 -9.55
CA THR A 80 -3.79 6.36 -8.62
C THR A 80 -4.99 5.41 -8.47
N ARG A 81 -6.22 5.94 -8.47
CA ARG A 81 -7.44 5.11 -8.48
C ARG A 81 -7.50 4.23 -9.72
N LEU A 82 -7.31 4.84 -10.90
CA LEU A 82 -7.36 4.14 -12.17
C LEU A 82 -6.29 3.05 -12.26
N TRP A 83 -5.06 3.32 -11.82
CA TRP A 83 -3.99 2.33 -11.84
C TRP A 83 -4.24 1.17 -10.87
N LEU A 84 -4.74 1.45 -9.66
CA LEU A 84 -5.02 0.40 -8.69
C LEU A 84 -6.23 -0.45 -9.09
N ASP A 85 -7.32 0.17 -9.56
CA ASP A 85 -8.47 -0.59 -10.07
C ASP A 85 -8.03 -1.51 -11.23
N HIS A 86 -7.18 -1.00 -12.14
CA HIS A 86 -6.63 -1.81 -13.23
C HIS A 86 -5.77 -2.98 -12.72
N VAL A 87 -4.88 -2.75 -11.74
CA VAL A 87 -4.05 -3.81 -11.13
C VAL A 87 -4.94 -4.87 -10.46
N LEU A 88 -5.91 -4.46 -9.66
CA LEU A 88 -6.83 -5.36 -8.96
C LEU A 88 -7.61 -6.23 -9.95
N GLU A 89 -8.18 -5.62 -11.00
CA GLU A 89 -8.96 -6.33 -12.01
C GLU A 89 -8.07 -7.26 -12.86
N HIS A 90 -7.00 -6.74 -13.45
CA HIS A 90 -6.28 -7.43 -14.52
C HIS A 90 -5.19 -8.37 -14.03
N LEU A 91 -4.59 -8.10 -12.86
CA LEU A 91 -3.53 -8.95 -12.30
C LEU A 91 -4.06 -9.92 -11.24
N PHE A 92 -5.13 -9.54 -10.53
CA PHE A 92 -5.67 -10.33 -9.42
C PHE A 92 -7.11 -10.82 -9.63
N GLY A 93 -7.79 -10.42 -10.72
CA GLY A 93 -9.17 -10.84 -10.99
C GLY A 93 -10.20 -10.28 -10.02
N ILE A 94 -9.90 -9.15 -9.36
CA ILE A 94 -10.76 -8.50 -8.37
C ILE A 94 -11.51 -7.36 -9.05
N GLU A 95 -12.77 -7.59 -9.40
CA GLU A 95 -13.65 -6.56 -9.99
C GLU A 95 -14.46 -5.78 -8.93
N GLU A 96 -14.52 -6.29 -7.70
CA GLU A 96 -15.28 -5.63 -6.66
C GLU A 96 -14.55 -4.41 -6.10
N PRO A 97 -15.27 -3.30 -5.81
CA PRO A 97 -14.63 -2.10 -5.28
C PRO A 97 -13.95 -2.32 -3.93
N LEU A 98 -12.66 -1.98 -3.83
CA LEU A 98 -11.95 -1.91 -2.57
C LEU A 98 -12.59 -0.87 -1.63
N ASN A 99 -12.90 -1.28 -0.41
CA ASN A 99 -13.35 -0.44 0.68
C ASN A 99 -13.18 -1.19 2.01
N ALA A 100 -13.58 -0.57 3.13
CA ALA A 100 -13.43 -1.17 4.46
C ALA A 100 -14.06 -2.57 4.60
N SER A 101 -15.22 -2.84 3.99
CA SER A 101 -15.90 -4.13 4.11
C SER A 101 -15.30 -5.23 3.23
N THR A 102 -14.56 -4.87 2.18
CA THR A 102 -13.95 -5.81 1.22
C THR A 102 -12.45 -6.00 1.45
N ALA A 103 -11.85 -5.19 2.31
CA ALA A 103 -10.40 -5.11 2.56
C ALA A 103 -9.76 -6.48 2.78
N ASP A 104 -10.27 -7.27 3.73
CA ASP A 104 -9.67 -8.56 4.09
C ASP A 104 -9.73 -9.57 2.96
N ARG A 105 -10.86 -9.63 2.25
CA ARG A 105 -11.00 -10.56 1.12
C ARG A 105 -10.07 -10.19 -0.03
N HIS A 106 -9.86 -8.90 -0.30
CA HIS A 106 -8.89 -8.48 -1.31
C HIS A 106 -7.46 -8.81 -0.88
N TYR A 107 -7.12 -8.59 0.39
CA TYR A 107 -5.81 -8.99 0.92
C TYR A 107 -5.57 -10.49 0.75
N ASP A 108 -6.55 -11.32 1.13
CA ASP A 108 -6.47 -12.79 1.06
C ASP A 108 -6.39 -13.31 -0.38
N THR A 109 -6.91 -12.56 -1.35
CA THR A 109 -6.88 -12.94 -2.77
C THR A 109 -5.50 -12.67 -3.39
N ILE A 110 -4.77 -11.68 -2.87
CA ILE A 110 -3.47 -11.25 -3.39
C ILE A 110 -2.31 -11.99 -2.70
N ALA A 111 -2.48 -12.35 -1.42
CA ALA A 111 -1.46 -12.98 -0.57
C ALA A 111 -1.22 -14.47 -0.84
#